data_AF-A0A726D8F7-F1
#
_entry.id   AF-A0A726D8F7-F1
#
_cell.length_a   1.000
_cell.length_b   1.000
_cell.length_c   1.000
_cell.angle_alpha   90.00
_cell.angle_beta   90.00
_cell.angle_gamma   90.00
#
_symmetry.space_group_name_H-M   'P 1'
#
loop_
_entity.id
_entity.type
_entity.pdbx_description
1 polymer ?
#
loop_
_entity_poly.entity_id
_entity_poly.type
_entity_poly.pdbx_seq_one_letter_code
_entity_poly.pdbx_strand_id
1 'polypeptide(L)'
;ATIAGISESDDVNFIEMNLQNNVPNGCGLFCYHTIQLLSNAGQNDPATTLREFTENFLTLSVEEQTLFNTQTRRQIYEYSLQ
;
A
#
# COMPACT_ATOMS: atom_id res chain seq x y z
N ALA A 1 12.24 -14.02 -5.66
CA ALA A 1 13.43 -13.13 -5.74
C ALA A 1 14.55 -13.81 -6.52
N THR A 2 15.11 -14.92 -6.04
CA THR A 2 16.23 -15.62 -6.68
C THR A 2 15.94 -16.09 -8.12
N ILE A 3 14.76 -16.66 -8.39
CA ILE A 3 14.35 -17.02 -9.77
C ILE A 3 14.29 -15.78 -10.69
N ALA A 4 13.98 -14.60 -10.14
CA ALA A 4 13.93 -13.34 -10.87
C ALA A 4 15.32 -12.66 -11.01
N GLY A 5 16.39 -13.30 -10.52
CA GLY A 5 17.77 -12.83 -10.69
C GLY A 5 18.33 -11.93 -9.59
N ILE A 6 17.70 -11.87 -8.41
CA ILE A 6 18.30 -11.20 -7.25
C ILE A 6 19.62 -11.91 -6.86
N SER A 7 20.70 -11.13 -6.72
CA SER A 7 22.03 -11.66 -6.42
C SER A 7 22.11 -12.16 -4.97
N GLU A 8 23.07 -13.03 -4.66
CA GLU A 8 23.27 -13.51 -3.27
C GLU A 8 23.71 -12.40 -2.31
N SER A 9 24.28 -11.30 -2.83
CA SER A 9 24.65 -10.12 -2.05
C SER A 9 23.51 -9.12 -1.87
N ASP A 10 22.42 -9.26 -2.63
CA ASP A 10 21.25 -8.39 -2.55
C ASP A 10 20.13 -9.09 -1.78
N ASP A 11 19.69 -8.47 -0.69
CA ASP A 11 18.57 -8.98 0.08
C ASP A 11 17.22 -8.47 -0.44
N VAL A 12 16.19 -9.29 -0.24
CA VAL A 12 14.81 -8.85 -0.45
C VAL A 12 14.47 -7.81 0.62
N ASN A 13 14.12 -6.61 0.20
CA ASN A 13 13.68 -5.56 1.12
C ASN A 13 12.23 -5.84 1.57
N PHE A 14 12.07 -6.27 2.83
CA PHE A 14 10.76 -6.46 3.45
C PHE A 14 10.30 -5.16 4.14
N ILE A 15 9.19 -4.60 3.68
CA ILE A 15 8.53 -3.44 4.30
C ILE A 15 7.31 -3.95 5.06
N GLU A 16 7.43 -4.09 6.38
CA GLU A 16 6.41 -4.72 7.23
C GLU A 16 5.93 -3.75 8.31
N MET A 17 4.76 -3.13 8.09
CA MET A 17 4.11 -2.22 9.04
C MET A 17 2.63 -2.57 9.16
N ASN A 18 2.12 -2.77 10.38
CA ASN A 18 0.71 -3.08 10.59
C ASN A 18 -0.15 -1.81 10.50
N LEU A 19 -0.89 -1.66 9.40
CA LEU A 19 -1.82 -0.56 9.16
C LEU A 19 -3.30 -0.95 9.34
N GLN A 20 -3.58 -2.18 9.77
CA GLN A 20 -4.92 -2.79 9.69
C GLN A 20 -5.74 -2.67 10.99
N ASN A 21 -5.24 -1.96 12.00
CA ASN A 21 -5.95 -1.79 13.28
C ASN A 21 -7.30 -1.07 13.10
N ASN A 22 -7.33 0.02 12.33
CA ASN A 22 -8.56 0.77 12.01
C ASN A 22 -9.04 0.51 10.56
N VAL A 23 -8.31 -0.32 9.82
CA VAL A 23 -8.62 -0.75 8.44
C VAL A 23 -8.70 -2.28 8.43
N PRO A 24 -9.72 -2.87 9.07
CA PRO A 24 -9.78 -4.32 9.27
C PRO A 24 -9.83 -5.05 7.92
N ASN A 25 -9.03 -6.12 7.80
CA ASN A 25 -8.82 -6.88 6.55
C ASN A 25 -8.51 -5.96 5.36
N GLY A 26 -7.70 -4.93 5.61
CA GLY A 26 -7.34 -3.87 4.67
C GLY A 26 -6.21 -4.25 3.70
N CYS A 27 -5.61 -5.43 3.80
CA CYS A 27 -4.48 -5.82 2.95
C CYS A 27 -4.73 -5.57 1.44
N GLY A 28 -5.90 -5.96 0.92
CA GLY A 28 -6.28 -5.71 -0.47
C GLY A 28 -6.49 -4.22 -0.81
N LEU A 29 -6.94 -3.40 0.14
CA LEU A 29 -7.10 -1.95 -0.05
C LEU A 29 -5.74 -1.28 -0.19
N PHE A 30 -4.79 -1.64 0.69
CA PHE A 30 -3.44 -1.12 0.62
C PHE A 30 -2.72 -1.59 -0.65
N CYS A 31 -2.88 -2.85 -1.08
CA CYS A 31 -2.37 -3.30 -2.38
C CYS A 31 -2.92 -2.45 -3.54
N TYR A 32 -4.24 -2.23 -3.59
CA TYR A 32 -4.85 -1.39 -4.62
C TYR A 32 -4.31 0.05 -4.59
N HIS A 33 -4.29 0.68 -3.42
CA HIS A 33 -3.88 2.07 -3.28
C HIS A 33 -2.39 2.27 -3.57
N THR A 34 -1.53 1.35 -3.15
CA THR A 34 -0.09 1.41 -3.42
C THR A 34 0.22 1.21 -4.91
N ILE A 35 -0.52 0.37 -5.63
CA ILE A 35 -0.41 0.28 -7.10
C ILE A 35 -0.75 1.62 -7.76
N GLN A 36 -1.85 2.26 -7.34
CA GLN A 36 -2.22 3.59 -7.82
C GLN A 36 -1.17 4.65 -7.48
N LEU A 37 -0.54 4.55 -6.32
CA LEU A 37 0.51 5.48 -5.90
C LEU A 37 1.75 5.30 -6.77
N LEU A 38 2.19 4.06 -7.00
CA LEU A 38 3.34 3.74 -7.87
C LEU A 38 3.07 4.12 -9.34
N SER A 39 1.84 4.00 -9.84
CA SER A 39 1.52 4.42 -11.21
C SER A 39 1.65 5.94 -11.41
N ASN A 40 1.57 6.72 -10.33
CA ASN A 40 1.66 8.18 -10.36
C ASN A 40 3.00 8.72 -9.84
N ALA A 41 3.86 7.86 -9.26
CA ALA A 41 5.14 8.25 -8.66
C ALA A 41 6.27 8.49 -9.67
N GLY A 42 6.06 8.17 -10.96
CA GLY A 42 7.04 8.40 -12.02
C GLY A 42 8.31 7.56 -11.85
N GLN A 43 9.46 8.22 -11.67
CA GLN A 43 10.78 7.57 -11.52
C GLN A 43 11.27 7.55 -10.06
N ASN A 44 10.40 7.84 -9.09
CA ASN A 44 10.76 7.79 -7.68
C ASN A 44 11.04 6.35 -7.23
N ASP A 45 11.93 6.18 -6.27
CA ASP A 45 12.24 4.87 -5.69
C ASP A 45 10.98 4.25 -5.04
N PRO A 46 10.54 3.06 -5.49
CA PRO A 46 9.33 2.42 -4.95
C PRO A 46 9.43 2.12 -3.45
N ALA A 47 10.62 1.73 -2.94
CA ALA A 47 10.76 1.36 -1.54
C ALA A 47 10.55 2.57 -0.62
N THR A 48 11.15 3.71 -0.97
CA THR A 48 10.96 4.99 -0.28
C THR A 48 9.51 5.44 -0.38
N THR A 49 8.95 5.40 -1.58
CA THR A 49 7.56 5.79 -1.87
C THR A 49 6.54 5.02 -1.01
N LEU A 50 6.70 3.69 -0.90
CA LEU A 50 5.81 2.87 -0.08
C LEU A 50 6.06 3.07 1.42
N ARG A 51 7.33 3.21 1.84
CA ARG A 51 7.68 3.45 3.24
C ARG A 51 7.09 4.76 3.75
N GLU A 52 7.27 5.85 3.00
CA GLU A 52 6.71 7.16 3.33
C GLU A 52 5.19 7.11 3.41
N PHE A 53 4.52 6.41 2.48
CA PHE A 53 3.07 6.19 2.57
C PHE A 53 2.69 5.48 3.88
N THR A 54 3.36 4.37 4.22
CA THR A 54 3.03 3.58 5.42
C THR A 54 3.29 4.36 6.71
N GLU A 55 4.37 5.14 6.77
CA GLU A 55 4.71 5.99 7.91
C GLU A 55 3.70 7.12 8.07
N ASN A 56 3.38 7.83 6.99
CA ASN A 56 2.37 8.90 7.00
C ASN A 56 0.98 8.36 7.36
N PHE A 57 0.60 7.17 6.88
CA PHE A 57 -0.70 6.57 7.19
C PHE A 57 -0.88 6.33 8.69
N LEU A 58 0.17 5.95 9.41
CA LEU A 58 0.13 5.78 10.86
C LEU A 58 -0.07 7.09 11.63
N THR A 59 0.25 8.24 11.03
CA THR A 59 0.05 9.55 11.66
C THR A 59 -1.39 10.05 11.55
N LEU A 60 -2.21 9.44 10.69
CA LEU A 60 -3.61 9.81 10.47
C LEU A 60 -4.48 9.48 11.68
N SER A 61 -5.55 10.25 11.87
CA SER A 61 -6.56 9.97 12.89
C SER A 61 -7.34 8.67 12.58
N VAL A 62 -8.01 8.12 13.61
CA VAL A 62 -8.87 6.93 13.43
C VAL A 62 -9.97 7.19 12.40
N GLU A 63 -10.55 8.39 12.43
CA GLU A 63 -11.58 8.82 11.49
C GLU A 63 -11.05 8.87 10.05
N GLU A 64 -9.85 9.42 9.83
CA GLU A 64 -9.20 9.48 8.52
C GLU A 64 -8.88 8.08 7.98
N GLN A 65 -8.35 7.19 8.82
CA GLN A 65 -8.09 5.79 8.44
C GLN A 65 -9.39 5.04 8.13
N THR A 66 -10.46 5.27 8.89
CA THR A 66 -11.78 4.68 8.66
C THR A 66 -12.44 5.22 7.39
N LEU A 67 -12.19 6.49 7.07
CA LEU A 67 -12.65 7.11 5.83
C LEU A 67 -11.95 6.48 4.62
N PHE A 68 -10.62 6.36 4.67
CA PHE A 68 -9.83 5.62 3.67
C PHE A 68 -10.39 4.21 3.46
N ASN A 69 -10.61 3.48 4.57
CA ASN A 69 -11.16 2.13 4.58
C ASN A 69 -12.50 2.01 3.82
N THR A 70 -13.37 3.00 3.97
CA THR A 70 -14.71 3.02 3.34
C THR A 70 -14.64 3.44 1.88
N GLN A 71 -13.91 4.52 1.58
CA GLN A 71 -13.81 5.08 0.23
C GLN A 71 -13.10 4.13 -0.72
N THR A 72 -11.95 3.58 -0.31
CA THR A 72 -11.16 2.68 -1.16
C THR A 72 -11.94 1.40 -1.49
N ARG A 73 -12.70 0.83 -0.55
CA ARG A 73 -13.56 -0.33 -0.87
C ARG A 73 -14.61 -0.03 -1.93
N ARG A 74 -15.25 1.13 -1.83
CA ARG A 74 -16.28 1.53 -2.81
C ARG A 74 -15.67 1.73 -4.20
N GLN A 75 -14.51 2.38 -4.28
CA GLN A 75 -13.76 2.57 -5.52
C GLN A 75 -13.33 1.24 -6.14
N ILE A 76 -12.80 0.29 -5.33
CA ILE A 76 -12.45 -1.04 -5.82
C ILE A 76 -13.67 -1.77 -6.37
N TYR A 77 -14.79 -1.72 -5.66
CA TYR A 77 -16.01 -2.41 -6.06
C TYR A 77 -16.64 -1.81 -7.33
N GLU A 78 -16.42 -0.52 -7.60
CA GLU A 78 -16.91 0.17 -8.79
C GLU A 78 -16.46 -0.52 -10.09
N TYR A 79 -15.23 -1.04 -10.16
CA TYR A 79 -14.74 -1.81 -11.31
C TYR A 79 -15.47 -3.15 -11.53
N SER A 80 -16.26 -3.60 -10.54
CA SER A 80 -17.07 -4.82 -10.60
C SER A 80 -18.56 -4.54 -10.78
N LEU A 81 -18.95 -3.26 -10.86
CA LEU A 81 -20.32 -2.86 -11.20
C LEU A 81 -20.52 -2.86 -12.71
N GLN A 82 -21.75 -3.16 -13.14
CA GLN A 82 -22.18 -3.17 -14.55
C GLN A 82 -22.80 -1.84 -14.96
#